data_AF-A0A9P7SVX0-F1
#
_entry.id   AF-A0A9P7SVX0-F1
#
_cell.length_a   1.000
_cell.length_b   1.000
_cell.length_c   1.000
_cell.angle_alpha   90.00
_cell.angle_beta   90.00
_cell.angle_gamma   90.00
#
_symmetry.space_group_name_H-M   'P 1'
#
loop_
_entity.id
_entity.type
_entity.pdbx_description
1 polymer ?
#
loop_
_entity_poly.entity_id
_entity_poly.type
_entity_poly.pdbx_seq_one_letter_code
_entity_poly.pdbx_strand_id
1 'polypeptide(L)'
;MLSTSRLLFLLLSSVATIVPLAAAQAVFYDGIPTVGVLYDRNIKKHYCTASVVDSKKGNMIITAAHCLSTDGTEIHFAPGYNNGKTPYGTYPVLATYIQPGWNKNFDEKLDFAFMTLGKGKFNGKMVNVQEATGGGNRLVTTAGYSQTVEIVGYAYGEQRARHCSSMTYEAKAGQMGIECGPLQSGTSGAPWIANYNPATKRGDVIGDIGGWHTGGCDDYETFSCRFSQATRDLYNRAAKGGAGDDVRGGAPENCVAAKKLGKTRVGFPKVPGLPKVIKGD
;
A
#
# COMPACT_ATOMS: atom_id res chain seq x y z
N MET A 1 59.64 -28.82 48.55
CA MET A 1 58.64 -29.39 47.63
C MET A 1 57.37 -28.56 47.71
N LEU A 2 57.16 -27.60 46.82
CA LEU A 2 55.84 -26.97 46.63
C LEU A 2 55.57 -26.89 45.12
N SER A 3 54.58 -27.66 44.69
CA SER A 3 54.10 -27.73 43.31
C SER A 3 53.04 -26.66 43.12
N THR A 4 53.31 -25.67 42.28
CA THR A 4 52.32 -24.64 41.90
C THR A 4 51.54 -25.12 40.69
N SER A 5 50.30 -25.58 40.93
CA SER A 5 49.33 -25.92 39.88
C SER A 5 48.78 -24.65 39.24
N ARG A 6 49.00 -24.46 37.94
CA ARG A 6 48.36 -23.40 37.15
C ARG A 6 47.04 -23.92 36.60
N LEU A 7 45.92 -23.44 37.15
CA LEU A 7 44.59 -23.62 36.59
C LEU A 7 44.48 -22.79 35.30
N LEU A 8 44.26 -23.46 34.17
CA LEU A 8 43.99 -22.84 32.88
C LEU A 8 42.48 -22.57 32.79
N PHE A 9 42.06 -21.31 32.94
CA PHE A 9 40.67 -20.90 32.69
C PHE A 9 40.43 -20.85 31.17
N LEU A 10 39.68 -21.82 30.64
CA LEU A 10 39.12 -21.78 29.29
C LEU A 10 37.96 -20.78 29.26
N LEU A 11 38.23 -19.57 28.75
CA LEU A 11 37.20 -18.60 28.37
C LEU A 11 36.46 -19.12 27.14
N LEU A 12 35.33 -19.78 27.34
CA LEU A 12 34.37 -20.03 26.25
C LEU A 12 33.78 -18.69 25.81
N SER A 13 34.31 -18.16 24.71
CA SER A 13 33.71 -17.01 24.02
C SER A 13 32.44 -17.49 23.31
N SER A 14 31.28 -17.28 23.93
CA SER A 14 29.99 -17.50 23.27
C SER A 14 29.84 -16.46 22.15
N VAL A 15 30.12 -16.87 20.91
CA VAL A 15 29.78 -16.08 19.73
C VAL A 15 28.26 -16.14 19.60
N ALA A 16 27.57 -15.05 19.94
CA ALA A 16 26.15 -14.92 19.63
C ALA A 16 26.00 -14.87 18.11
N THR A 17 25.51 -15.95 17.51
CA THR A 17 25.13 -15.96 16.09
C THR A 17 23.90 -15.08 15.94
N ILE A 18 24.07 -13.90 15.32
CA ILE A 18 22.95 -13.08 14.87
C ILE A 18 22.30 -13.84 13.72
N VAL A 19 21.22 -14.57 14.01
CA VAL A 19 20.36 -15.15 12.97
C VAL A 19 19.55 -13.98 12.41
N PRO A 20 19.70 -13.60 11.13
CA PRO A 20 18.84 -12.59 10.54
C PRO A 20 17.40 -13.08 10.63
N LEU A 21 16.51 -12.24 11.16
CA LEU A 21 15.08 -12.56 11.19
C LEU A 21 14.64 -12.67 9.73
N ALA A 22 14.19 -13.85 9.31
CA ALA A 22 13.72 -14.04 7.95
C ALA A 22 12.49 -13.15 7.73
N ALA A 23 12.47 -12.37 6.64
CA ALA A 23 11.32 -11.56 6.26
C ALA A 23 10.05 -12.43 6.21
N ALA A 24 8.93 -11.88 6.70
CA ALA A 24 7.66 -12.58 6.66
C ALA A 24 7.27 -12.84 5.20
N GLN A 25 6.78 -14.06 4.91
CA GLN A 25 6.51 -14.49 3.55
C GLN A 25 5.08 -14.15 3.13
N ALA A 26 4.95 -13.36 2.07
CA ALA A 26 3.68 -13.04 1.44
C ALA A 26 3.16 -14.27 0.68
N VAL A 27 1.92 -14.64 0.94
CA VAL A 27 1.25 -15.80 0.33
C VAL A 27 0.12 -15.37 -0.60
N PHE A 28 -0.22 -16.20 -1.58
CA PHE A 28 -1.42 -15.95 -2.38
C PHE A 28 -2.67 -16.01 -1.50
N TYR A 29 -3.60 -15.11 -1.78
CA TYR A 29 -4.79 -14.88 -0.99
C TYR A 29 -6.00 -14.64 -1.89
N ASP A 30 -7.19 -14.92 -1.36
CA ASP A 30 -8.45 -14.79 -2.12
C ASP A 30 -9.02 -13.36 -2.10
N GLY A 31 -8.33 -12.44 -1.40
CA GLY A 31 -8.70 -11.04 -1.24
C GLY A 31 -9.65 -10.80 -0.07
N ILE A 32 -9.88 -9.52 0.24
CA ILE A 32 -10.89 -9.06 1.20
C ILE A 32 -11.84 -8.06 0.54
N PRO A 33 -13.08 -7.90 1.04
CA PRO A 33 -14.07 -7.04 0.38
C PRO A 33 -13.60 -5.59 0.23
N THR A 34 -12.87 -5.07 1.21
CA THR A 34 -12.45 -3.66 1.25
C THR A 34 -11.19 -3.36 0.46
N VAL A 35 -10.56 -4.34 -0.19
CA VAL A 35 -9.31 -4.14 -0.95
C VAL A 35 -9.50 -4.62 -2.37
N GLY A 36 -9.02 -3.84 -3.33
CA GLY A 36 -9.25 -4.12 -4.74
C GLY A 36 -8.19 -3.54 -5.64
N VAL A 37 -8.36 -3.84 -6.93
CA VAL A 37 -7.45 -3.43 -7.99
C VAL A 37 -7.90 -2.10 -8.60
N LEU A 38 -6.93 -1.27 -8.97
CA LEU A 38 -7.10 -0.10 -9.82
C LEU A 38 -6.69 -0.44 -11.25
N TYR A 39 -7.55 -0.10 -12.21
CA TYR A 39 -7.34 -0.41 -13.61
C TYR A 39 -8.03 0.60 -14.52
N ASP A 40 -7.52 0.76 -15.74
CA ASP A 40 -8.15 1.60 -16.76
C ASP A 40 -9.14 0.76 -17.59
N ARG A 41 -8.75 0.37 -18.81
CA ARG A 41 -9.62 -0.37 -19.75
C ARG A 41 -9.65 -1.88 -19.52
N ASN A 42 -8.54 -2.46 -19.06
CA ASN A 42 -8.40 -3.90 -18.93
C ASN A 42 -8.08 -4.28 -17.49
N ILE A 43 -9.07 -4.81 -16.78
CA ILE A 43 -8.93 -5.25 -15.40
C ILE A 43 -7.84 -6.32 -15.20
N LYS A 44 -7.52 -7.14 -16.21
CA LYS A 44 -6.42 -8.11 -16.12
C LYS A 44 -5.03 -7.47 -16.18
N LYS A 45 -4.96 -6.19 -16.54
CA LYS A 45 -3.75 -5.35 -16.54
C LYS A 45 -3.87 -4.24 -15.48
N HIS A 46 -4.51 -4.56 -14.36
CA HIS A 46 -4.52 -3.67 -13.21
C HIS A 46 -3.09 -3.38 -12.74
N TYR A 47 -2.91 -2.22 -12.12
CA TYR A 47 -1.58 -1.64 -11.87
C TYR A 47 -1.35 -1.05 -10.49
N CYS A 48 -2.39 -0.95 -9.68
CA CYS A 48 -2.29 -0.52 -8.30
C CYS A 48 -3.36 -1.22 -7.46
N THR A 49 -3.21 -1.12 -6.15
CA THR A 49 -4.19 -1.53 -5.15
C THR A 49 -4.81 -0.31 -4.48
N ALA A 50 -6.04 -0.44 -4.01
CA ALA A 50 -6.68 0.57 -3.17
C ALA A 50 -7.53 -0.10 -2.08
N SER A 51 -7.86 0.68 -1.04
CA SER A 51 -8.76 0.25 0.03
C SER A 51 -9.99 1.14 0.17
N VAL A 52 -11.16 0.53 0.36
CA VAL A 52 -12.38 1.21 0.78
C VAL A 52 -12.19 1.73 2.20
N VAL A 53 -12.34 3.05 2.36
CA VAL A 53 -12.33 3.72 3.66
C VAL A 53 -13.74 4.12 4.02
N ASP A 54 -14.08 4.03 5.30
CA ASP A 54 -15.38 4.43 5.80
C ASP A 54 -15.64 5.92 5.52
N SER A 55 -16.83 6.22 5.02
CA SER A 55 -17.23 7.55 4.58
C SER A 55 -18.74 7.71 4.65
N LYS A 56 -19.21 8.92 4.98
CA LYS A 56 -20.65 9.20 5.10
C LYS A 56 -21.44 8.87 3.84
N LYS A 57 -20.85 9.07 2.67
CA LYS A 57 -21.46 8.79 1.36
C LYS A 57 -21.25 7.33 0.90
N GLY A 58 -20.40 6.57 1.59
CA GLY A 58 -20.15 5.16 1.31
C GLY A 58 -19.35 4.89 0.04
N ASN A 59 -18.62 5.88 -0.49
CA ASN A 59 -18.07 5.86 -1.85
C ASN A 59 -16.60 6.31 -1.94
N MET A 60 -15.82 6.14 -0.88
CA MET A 60 -14.42 6.57 -0.85
C MET A 60 -13.43 5.41 -0.80
N ILE A 61 -12.31 5.59 -1.50
CA ILE A 61 -11.12 4.74 -1.41
C ILE A 61 -9.87 5.57 -1.11
N ILE A 62 -8.86 4.91 -0.54
CA ILE A 62 -7.49 5.41 -0.39
C ILE A 62 -6.52 4.55 -1.21
N THR A 63 -5.49 5.16 -1.77
CA THR A 63 -4.38 4.52 -2.47
C THR A 63 -3.14 5.42 -2.39
N ALA A 64 -2.00 4.97 -2.93
CA ALA A 64 -0.81 5.79 -3.05
C ALA A 64 -0.98 6.88 -4.13
N ALA A 65 -0.43 8.07 -3.91
CA ALA A 65 -0.56 9.16 -4.87
C ALA A 65 0.20 8.89 -6.18
N HIS A 66 1.30 8.13 -6.13
CA HIS A 66 2.04 7.72 -7.33
C HIS A 66 1.26 6.76 -8.24
N CYS A 67 0.13 6.20 -7.80
CA CYS A 67 -0.77 5.42 -8.64
C CYS A 67 -1.53 6.28 -9.66
N LEU A 68 -1.51 7.60 -9.52
CA LEU A 68 -2.24 8.54 -10.36
C LEU A 68 -1.32 9.21 -11.39
N SER A 69 -1.84 9.42 -12.61
CA SER A 69 -1.12 10.07 -13.71
C SER A 69 -1.90 11.19 -14.42
N THR A 70 -3.15 11.38 -14.02
CA THR A 70 -4.20 12.26 -14.58
C THR A 70 -5.25 12.53 -13.49
N ASP A 71 -6.34 13.24 -13.80
CA ASP A 71 -7.49 13.43 -12.92
C ASP A 71 -8.17 12.12 -12.43
N GLY A 72 -7.81 10.97 -13.04
CA GLY A 72 -8.23 9.63 -12.64
C GLY A 72 -9.58 9.20 -13.19
N THR A 73 -10.21 9.97 -14.08
CA THR A 73 -11.54 9.66 -14.65
C THR A 73 -11.56 8.41 -15.53
N GLU A 74 -10.41 7.94 -16.01
CA GLU A 74 -10.23 6.67 -16.72
C GLU A 74 -10.19 5.46 -15.78
N ILE A 75 -10.00 5.69 -14.48
CA ILE A 75 -9.71 4.65 -13.49
C ILE A 75 -11.00 4.03 -12.98
N HIS A 76 -10.95 2.72 -12.82
CA HIS A 76 -11.97 1.90 -12.20
C HIS A 76 -11.38 1.16 -11.00
N PHE A 77 -12.22 0.97 -9.99
CA PHE A 77 -11.91 0.18 -8.80
C PHE A 77 -12.76 -1.09 -8.76
N ALA A 78 -12.11 -2.24 -8.53
CA ALA A 78 -12.79 -3.52 -8.36
C ALA A 78 -12.42 -4.15 -7.00
N PRO A 79 -13.26 -3.97 -5.95
CA PRO A 79 -13.04 -4.57 -4.64
C PRO A 79 -13.13 -6.10 -4.69
N GLY A 80 -12.31 -6.77 -3.87
CA GLY A 80 -12.26 -8.21 -3.73
C GLY A 80 -11.97 -8.97 -5.03
N TYR A 81 -11.28 -8.33 -5.98
CA TYR A 81 -10.93 -8.94 -7.25
C TYR A 81 -10.21 -10.29 -7.03
N ASN A 82 -10.64 -11.32 -7.74
CA ASN A 82 -10.03 -12.65 -7.62
C ASN A 82 -10.23 -13.46 -8.90
N ASN A 83 -9.14 -13.84 -9.54
CA ASN A 83 -9.07 -14.65 -10.75
C ASN A 83 -9.97 -14.12 -11.88
N GLY A 84 -9.90 -12.81 -12.15
CA GLY A 84 -10.72 -12.15 -13.17
C GLY A 84 -12.15 -11.85 -12.75
N LYS A 85 -12.58 -12.26 -11.54
CA LYS A 85 -13.92 -12.00 -11.01
C LYS A 85 -13.96 -10.71 -10.20
N THR A 86 -15.08 -10.01 -10.28
CA THR A 86 -15.37 -8.78 -9.54
C THR A 86 -16.58 -9.00 -8.61
N PRO A 87 -16.41 -9.76 -7.52
CA PRO A 87 -17.53 -10.21 -6.68
C PRO A 87 -18.33 -9.05 -6.07
N TYR A 88 -17.71 -7.89 -5.89
CA TYR A 88 -18.34 -6.69 -5.33
C TYR A 88 -18.63 -5.63 -6.38
N GLY A 89 -18.54 -5.96 -7.67
CA GLY A 89 -18.75 -5.05 -8.79
C GLY A 89 -17.52 -4.25 -9.18
N THR A 90 -17.74 -3.26 -10.03
CA THR A 90 -16.74 -2.29 -10.52
C THR A 90 -17.30 -0.88 -10.39
N TYR A 91 -16.45 0.05 -9.99
CA TYR A 91 -16.82 1.42 -9.64
C TYR A 91 -15.92 2.41 -10.38
N PRO A 92 -16.48 3.28 -11.24
CA PRO A 92 -15.69 4.31 -11.89
C PRO A 92 -15.28 5.38 -10.87
N VAL A 93 -14.07 5.91 -11.01
CA VAL A 93 -13.61 7.07 -10.25
C VAL A 93 -14.29 8.34 -10.78
N LEU A 94 -14.77 9.19 -9.88
CA LEU A 94 -15.41 10.47 -10.21
C LEU A 94 -14.49 11.68 -9.98
N ALA A 95 -13.63 11.59 -8.97
CA ALA A 95 -12.71 12.64 -8.60
C ALA A 95 -11.56 12.06 -7.77
N THR A 96 -10.36 12.57 -8.01
CA THR A 96 -9.15 12.32 -7.24
C THR A 96 -8.84 13.52 -6.35
N TYR A 97 -8.28 13.25 -5.18
CA TYR A 97 -7.86 14.25 -4.21
C TYR A 97 -6.44 13.90 -3.78
N ILE A 98 -5.50 14.82 -3.98
CA ILE A 98 -4.08 14.62 -3.70
C ILE A 98 -3.50 15.77 -2.88
N GLN A 99 -2.42 15.50 -2.15
CA GLN A 99 -1.71 16.56 -1.45
C GLN A 99 -0.93 17.47 -2.41
N PRO A 100 -0.98 18.80 -2.25
CA PRO A 100 -0.20 19.72 -3.11
C PRO A 100 1.31 19.46 -3.07
N GLY A 101 1.85 19.01 -1.93
CA GLY A 101 3.27 18.66 -1.82
C GLY A 101 3.68 17.47 -2.69
N TRP A 102 2.78 16.49 -2.86
CA TRP A 102 2.97 15.42 -3.85
C TRP A 102 2.93 15.97 -5.27
N ASN A 103 1.90 16.74 -5.62
CA ASN A 103 1.72 17.23 -7.00
C ASN A 103 2.84 18.19 -7.45
N LYS A 104 3.43 18.93 -6.51
CA LYS A 104 4.49 19.89 -6.78
C LYS A 104 5.86 19.23 -6.88
N ASN A 105 6.21 18.40 -5.88
CA ASN A 105 7.59 17.96 -5.63
C ASN A 105 7.73 16.46 -5.38
N PHE A 106 6.67 15.65 -5.51
CA PHE A 106 6.68 14.22 -5.18
C PHE A 106 7.17 13.95 -3.74
N ASP A 107 6.72 14.75 -2.79
CA ASP A 107 7.04 14.57 -1.37
C ASP A 107 6.55 13.19 -0.89
N GLU A 108 7.48 12.28 -0.67
CA GLU A 108 7.25 10.91 -0.20
C GLU A 108 6.53 10.82 1.15
N LYS A 109 6.46 11.90 1.94
CA LYS A 109 5.63 11.93 3.16
C LYS A 109 4.14 12.08 2.85
N LEU A 110 3.82 12.41 1.60
CA LEU A 110 2.49 12.74 1.10
C LEU A 110 2.07 11.83 -0.07
N ASP A 111 2.66 10.64 -0.17
CA ASP A 111 2.33 9.63 -1.19
C ASP A 111 1.03 8.88 -0.85
N PHE A 112 -0.07 9.61 -0.72
CA PHE A 112 -1.41 9.08 -0.52
C PHE A 112 -2.43 9.94 -1.26
N ALA A 113 -3.51 9.31 -1.71
CA ALA A 113 -4.60 9.94 -2.43
C ALA A 113 -5.94 9.34 -2.00
N PHE A 114 -6.98 10.18 -2.00
CA PHE A 114 -8.35 9.72 -1.89
C PHE A 114 -9.05 9.82 -3.24
N MET A 115 -9.96 8.90 -3.50
CA MET A 115 -10.85 8.99 -4.66
C MET A 115 -12.29 8.80 -4.22
N THR A 116 -13.19 9.58 -4.82
CA THR A 116 -14.63 9.33 -4.74
C THR A 116 -15.08 8.52 -5.93
N LEU A 117 -15.92 7.53 -5.68
CA LEU A 117 -16.41 6.58 -6.66
C LEU A 117 -17.85 6.87 -7.07
N GLY A 118 -18.17 6.53 -8.32
CA GLY A 118 -19.53 6.38 -8.80
C GLY A 118 -20.15 5.09 -8.28
N LYS A 119 -21.42 4.86 -8.62
CA LYS A 119 -22.10 3.61 -8.27
C LYS A 119 -21.60 2.45 -9.14
N GLY A 120 -21.56 1.27 -8.56
CA GLY A 120 -21.26 0.02 -9.25
C GLY A 120 -22.44 -0.94 -9.19
N LYS A 121 -22.48 -1.92 -10.11
CA LYS A 121 -23.51 -2.96 -10.11
C LYS A 121 -23.14 -4.09 -9.15
N PHE A 122 -23.98 -4.32 -8.14
CA PHE A 122 -23.86 -5.42 -7.19
C PHE A 122 -25.25 -6.01 -6.93
N ASN A 123 -25.37 -7.35 -7.00
CA ASN A 123 -26.65 -8.06 -6.87
C ASN A 123 -27.79 -7.44 -7.72
N GLY A 124 -27.46 -7.04 -8.95
CA GLY A 124 -28.42 -6.46 -9.89
C GLY A 124 -28.76 -4.98 -9.68
N LYS A 125 -28.27 -4.33 -8.62
CA LYS A 125 -28.56 -2.93 -8.27
C LYS A 125 -27.34 -2.03 -8.40
N MET A 126 -27.56 -0.75 -8.69
CA MET A 126 -26.52 0.27 -8.64
C MET A 126 -26.37 0.79 -7.21
N VAL A 127 -25.25 0.47 -6.57
CA VAL A 127 -24.98 0.76 -5.15
C VAL A 127 -23.66 1.48 -4.98
N ASN A 128 -23.46 2.09 -3.81
CA ASN A 128 -22.15 2.61 -3.43
C ASN A 128 -21.24 1.46 -2.97
N VAL A 129 -19.93 1.65 -3.06
CA VAL A 129 -18.96 0.58 -2.79
C VAL A 129 -19.10 0.00 -1.39
N GLN A 130 -19.33 0.82 -0.36
CA GLN A 130 -19.50 0.35 1.01
C GLN A 130 -20.74 -0.52 1.21
N GLU A 131 -21.79 -0.36 0.39
CA GLU A 131 -22.95 -1.24 0.44
C GLU A 131 -22.58 -2.64 -0.09
N ALA A 132 -21.82 -2.71 -1.19
CA ALA A 132 -21.36 -3.99 -1.73
C ALA A 132 -20.33 -4.68 -0.84
N THR A 133 -19.37 -3.91 -0.28
CA THR A 133 -18.31 -4.47 0.57
C THR A 133 -18.75 -4.66 2.02
N GLY A 134 -19.98 -4.27 2.38
CA GLY A 134 -20.56 -4.35 3.73
C GLY A 134 -20.00 -3.33 4.74
N GLY A 135 -19.31 -2.29 4.26
CA GLY A 135 -18.65 -1.24 5.04
C GLY A 135 -17.24 -0.93 4.52
N GLY A 136 -16.64 0.15 5.03
CA GLY A 136 -15.25 0.53 4.76
C GLY A 136 -14.33 0.33 5.97
N ASN A 137 -13.02 0.33 5.75
CA ASN A 137 -12.06 0.33 6.85
C ASN A 137 -12.02 1.70 7.54
N ARG A 138 -11.73 1.72 8.84
CA ARG A 138 -11.57 2.98 9.57
C ARG A 138 -10.23 3.61 9.21
N LEU A 139 -10.21 4.91 8.92
CA LEU A 139 -8.96 5.64 8.70
C LEU A 139 -8.36 6.10 10.03
N VAL A 140 -7.09 5.80 10.27
CA VAL A 140 -6.36 6.21 11.47
C VAL A 140 -5.09 6.96 11.08
N THR A 141 -5.00 8.20 11.52
CA THR A 141 -3.91 9.14 11.17
C THR A 141 -3.00 9.47 12.34
N THR A 142 -3.06 8.67 13.40
CA THR A 142 -2.37 8.90 14.67
C THR A 142 -1.64 7.65 15.16
N ALA A 143 -1.53 6.62 14.32
CA ALA A 143 -0.82 5.39 14.67
C ALA A 143 0.66 5.67 14.96
N GLY A 144 1.23 4.88 15.86
CA GLY A 144 2.67 4.81 16.09
C GLY A 144 3.36 3.92 15.06
N TYR A 145 4.69 3.80 15.14
CA TYR A 145 5.50 3.04 14.18
C TYR A 145 5.50 1.53 14.39
N SER A 146 5.15 1.05 15.58
CA SER A 146 5.16 -0.38 15.92
C SER A 146 3.75 -0.91 16.01
N GLN A 147 3.27 -1.45 14.89
CA GLN A 147 1.93 -2.02 14.72
C GLN A 147 2.04 -3.35 13.98
N THR A 148 1.33 -4.39 14.43
CA THR A 148 1.08 -5.57 13.59
C THR A 148 0.02 -5.19 12.57
N VAL A 149 0.33 -5.39 11.29
CA VAL A 149 -0.55 -5.02 10.19
C VAL A 149 -0.78 -6.20 9.25
N GLU A 150 -1.99 -6.26 8.71
CA GLU A 150 -2.34 -7.10 7.58
C GLU A 150 -2.23 -6.29 6.29
N ILE A 151 -1.46 -6.77 5.33
CA ILE A 151 -1.31 -6.17 4.01
C ILE A 151 -1.93 -7.11 2.98
N VAL A 152 -2.93 -6.64 2.26
CA VAL A 152 -3.52 -7.34 1.11
C VAL A 152 -3.28 -6.46 -0.12
N GLY A 153 -2.57 -6.99 -1.12
CA GLY A 153 -2.18 -6.23 -2.31
C GLY A 153 -2.17 -7.07 -3.58
N TYR A 154 -2.23 -6.43 -4.73
CA TYR A 154 -2.25 -7.09 -6.03
C TYR A 154 -1.06 -6.64 -6.88
N ALA A 155 -0.10 -7.51 -7.15
CA ALA A 155 0.99 -7.18 -8.07
C ALA A 155 0.47 -7.06 -9.51
N TYR A 156 1.17 -6.30 -10.35
CA TYR A 156 0.73 -5.93 -11.71
C TYR A 156 0.27 -7.16 -12.51
N GLY A 157 -0.99 -7.15 -12.93
CA GLY A 157 -1.59 -8.23 -13.72
C GLY A 157 -1.70 -9.59 -13.02
N GLU A 158 -1.27 -9.73 -11.75
CA GLU A 158 -1.51 -10.95 -10.99
C GLU A 158 -3.00 -11.10 -10.71
N GLN A 159 -3.53 -12.28 -10.98
CA GLN A 159 -4.97 -12.50 -10.90
C GLN A 159 -5.44 -12.80 -9.46
N ARG A 160 -4.54 -12.94 -8.49
CA ARG A 160 -4.83 -13.18 -7.07
C ARG A 160 -4.13 -12.13 -6.21
N ALA A 161 -4.70 -11.86 -5.05
CA ALA A 161 -4.04 -11.01 -4.06
C ALA A 161 -2.83 -11.74 -3.46
N ARG A 162 -1.91 -10.97 -2.91
CA ARG A 162 -0.93 -11.40 -1.94
C ARG A 162 -1.32 -10.88 -0.58
N HIS A 163 -1.09 -11.69 0.44
CA HIS A 163 -1.32 -11.36 1.83
C HIS A 163 -0.02 -11.52 2.60
N CYS A 164 0.31 -10.52 3.41
CA CYS A 164 1.47 -10.54 4.28
C CYS A 164 1.11 -9.90 5.62
N SER A 165 1.62 -10.47 6.72
CA SER A 165 1.41 -9.95 8.07
C SER A 165 2.73 -9.93 8.81
N SER A 166 3.07 -8.78 9.39
CA SER A 166 4.28 -8.60 10.19
C SER A 166 4.17 -7.36 11.07
N MET A 167 5.15 -7.18 11.96
CA MET A 167 5.29 -5.97 12.78
C MET A 167 5.99 -4.87 11.98
N THR A 168 5.46 -3.66 12.07
CA THR A 168 6.05 -2.45 11.46
C THR A 168 7.12 -1.82 12.36
N TYR A 169 8.01 -1.03 11.77
CA TYR A 169 9.07 -0.31 12.47
C TYR A 169 9.22 1.14 11.97
N GLU A 170 9.90 1.97 12.76
CA GLU A 170 10.25 3.35 12.35
C GLU A 170 11.40 3.32 11.34
N ALA A 171 11.09 3.63 10.09
CA ALA A 171 12.07 3.77 9.03
C ALA A 171 12.64 5.21 8.99
N LYS A 172 13.64 5.42 8.14
CA LYS A 172 14.24 6.75 7.96
C LYS A 172 13.21 7.79 7.52
N ALA A 173 13.53 9.06 7.78
CA ALA A 173 12.71 10.22 7.38
C ALA A 173 11.27 10.22 7.93
N GLY A 174 11.01 9.47 9.02
CA GLY A 174 9.70 9.40 9.69
C GLY A 174 8.69 8.50 8.98
N GLN A 175 9.16 7.64 8.08
CA GLN A 175 8.37 6.65 7.34
C GLN A 175 8.12 5.40 8.21
N MET A 176 7.14 4.58 7.83
CA MET A 176 6.97 3.25 8.41
C MET A 176 7.58 2.21 7.48
N GLY A 177 8.25 1.22 8.03
CA GLY A 177 8.82 0.09 7.30
C GLY A 177 8.25 -1.25 7.77
N ILE A 178 8.28 -2.24 6.88
CA ILE A 178 7.91 -3.63 7.20
C ILE A 178 8.76 -4.61 6.37
N GLU A 179 9.24 -5.67 7.03
CA GLU A 179 9.93 -6.79 6.37
C GLU A 179 8.91 -7.90 6.07
N CYS A 180 8.26 -7.80 4.91
CA CYS A 180 7.16 -8.66 4.48
C CYS A 180 7.11 -8.71 2.95
N GLY A 181 7.21 -9.89 2.33
CA GLY A 181 7.16 -10.00 0.88
C GLY A 181 7.24 -11.43 0.32
N PRO A 182 7.17 -11.60 -1.00
CA PRO A 182 7.32 -10.55 -2.01
C PRO A 182 6.03 -9.71 -2.22
N LEU A 183 6.17 -8.38 -2.14
CA LEU A 183 5.17 -7.36 -2.47
C LEU A 183 5.68 -6.51 -3.65
N GLN A 184 5.42 -7.02 -4.85
CA GLN A 184 6.01 -6.50 -6.09
C GLN A 184 5.28 -5.26 -6.63
N SER A 185 5.83 -4.65 -7.68
CA SER A 185 5.17 -3.57 -8.44
C SER A 185 3.70 -3.90 -8.72
N GLY A 186 2.82 -2.94 -8.48
CA GLY A 186 1.36 -3.10 -8.51
C GLY A 186 0.71 -3.21 -7.13
N THR A 187 1.43 -3.70 -6.12
CA THR A 187 0.94 -3.71 -4.74
C THR A 187 0.86 -2.30 -4.13
N SER A 188 1.44 -1.29 -4.79
CA SER A 188 1.29 0.13 -4.46
C SER A 188 -0.16 0.51 -4.10
N GLY A 189 -0.33 1.27 -3.02
CA GLY A 189 -1.63 1.65 -2.48
C GLY A 189 -2.35 0.56 -1.68
N ALA A 190 -1.78 -0.64 -1.54
CA ALA A 190 -2.31 -1.67 -0.64
C ALA A 190 -2.32 -1.17 0.80
N PRO A 191 -3.44 -1.28 1.54
CA PRO A 191 -3.52 -0.74 2.89
C PRO A 191 -2.68 -1.54 3.87
N TRP A 192 -2.12 -0.84 4.85
CA TRP A 192 -1.58 -1.42 6.08
C TRP A 192 -2.70 -1.40 7.12
N ILE A 193 -3.31 -2.57 7.38
CA ILE A 193 -4.50 -2.69 8.21
C ILE A 193 -4.11 -3.18 9.62
N ALA A 194 -4.13 -2.27 10.60
CA ALA A 194 -4.02 -2.62 12.01
C ALA A 194 -5.39 -3.02 12.58
N ASN A 195 -5.41 -3.65 13.77
CA ASN A 195 -6.63 -4.05 14.48
C ASN A 195 -7.61 -4.83 13.57
N TYR A 196 -7.07 -5.67 12.67
CA TYR A 196 -7.87 -6.39 11.70
C TYR A 196 -8.75 -7.43 12.39
N ASN A 197 -10.05 -7.37 12.11
CA ASN A 197 -11.02 -8.34 12.59
C ASN A 197 -11.38 -9.32 11.46
N PRO A 198 -10.97 -10.60 11.53
CA PRO A 198 -11.19 -11.57 10.46
C PRO A 198 -12.67 -11.92 10.24
N ALA A 199 -13.54 -11.75 11.25
CA ALA A 199 -14.97 -12.00 11.10
C ALA A 199 -15.66 -10.93 10.25
N THR A 200 -15.25 -9.66 10.43
CA THR A 200 -15.81 -8.53 9.65
C THR A 200 -14.99 -8.22 8.39
N LYS A 201 -13.76 -8.74 8.30
CA LYS A 201 -12.76 -8.44 7.27
C LYS A 201 -12.46 -6.95 7.14
N ARG A 202 -12.37 -6.26 8.29
CA ARG A 202 -12.09 -4.82 8.39
C ARG A 202 -11.14 -4.52 9.55
N GLY A 203 -10.53 -3.35 9.50
CA GLY A 203 -9.70 -2.83 10.59
C GLY A 203 -9.43 -1.33 10.40
N ASP A 204 -8.32 -0.90 10.97
CA ASP A 204 -7.80 0.46 10.89
C ASP A 204 -6.74 0.55 9.78
N VAL A 205 -7.00 1.32 8.72
CA VAL A 205 -5.97 1.68 7.74
C VAL A 205 -5.11 2.78 8.35
N ILE A 206 -3.84 2.44 8.59
CA ILE A 206 -2.85 3.33 9.21
C ILE A 206 -1.78 3.84 8.22
N GLY A 207 -1.77 3.27 7.02
CA GLY A 207 -0.83 3.54 5.94
C GLY A 207 -1.23 2.79 4.67
N ASP A 208 -0.51 3.03 3.58
CA ASP A 208 -0.55 2.24 2.35
C ASP A 208 0.87 1.94 1.82
N ILE A 209 1.03 0.94 0.94
CA ILE A 209 2.31 0.72 0.27
C ILE A 209 2.61 1.92 -0.63
N GLY A 210 3.61 2.70 -0.23
CA GLY A 210 3.95 3.97 -0.83
C GLY A 210 5.08 4.65 -0.07
N GLY A 211 5.16 5.96 -0.15
CA GLY A 211 6.13 6.74 0.61
C GLY A 211 7.56 6.54 0.11
N TRP A 212 8.51 6.23 1.01
CA TRP A 212 9.92 6.11 0.66
C TRP A 212 10.11 5.17 -0.53
N HIS A 213 10.74 5.68 -1.59
CA HIS A 213 10.91 4.97 -2.85
C HIS A 213 9.62 4.37 -3.46
N THR A 214 8.46 5.04 -3.30
CA THR A 214 7.16 4.54 -3.79
C THR A 214 6.81 3.15 -3.27
N GLY A 215 7.12 2.91 -1.99
CA GLY A 215 6.91 1.63 -1.32
C GLY A 215 8.13 0.72 -1.29
N GLY A 216 9.31 1.23 -1.66
CA GLY A 216 10.58 0.51 -1.55
C GLY A 216 11.15 0.00 -2.88
N CYS A 217 12.42 -0.41 -2.81
CA CYS A 217 13.21 -0.91 -3.94
C CYS A 217 13.49 -2.41 -3.87
N ASP A 218 12.92 -3.08 -2.88
CA ASP A 218 13.04 -4.52 -2.67
C ASP A 218 11.63 -5.10 -2.47
N ASP A 219 11.41 -6.33 -2.94
CA ASP A 219 10.08 -6.93 -2.84
C ASP A 219 9.78 -7.43 -1.40
N TYR A 220 10.79 -7.57 -0.52
CA TYR A 220 10.64 -8.07 0.86
C TYR A 220 10.68 -6.97 1.92
N GLU A 221 11.03 -5.75 1.55
CA GLU A 221 11.05 -4.59 2.43
C GLU A 221 10.21 -3.48 1.80
N THR A 222 9.06 -3.19 2.40
CA THR A 222 8.14 -2.17 1.89
C THR A 222 7.93 -1.05 2.88
N PHE A 223 7.59 0.13 2.35
CA PHE A 223 7.41 1.35 3.13
C PHE A 223 6.00 1.90 3.00
N SER A 224 5.67 2.74 3.96
CA SER A 224 4.47 3.55 3.96
C SER A 224 4.79 4.94 4.48
N CYS A 225 4.17 5.95 3.88
CA CYS A 225 4.12 7.26 4.51
C CYS A 225 3.33 7.13 5.84
N ARG A 226 3.82 7.76 6.90
CA ARG A 226 3.07 7.79 8.15
C ARG A 226 1.88 8.72 7.99
N PHE A 227 0.66 8.18 8.06
CA PHE A 227 -0.54 8.99 8.02
C PHE A 227 -0.55 10.02 9.14
N SER A 228 -0.96 11.23 8.79
CA SER A 228 -0.82 12.41 9.63
C SER A 228 -2.05 13.32 9.52
N GLN A 229 -1.96 14.52 10.11
CA GLN A 229 -3.00 15.54 9.94
C GLN A 229 -3.27 15.85 8.46
N ALA A 230 -2.23 15.84 7.60
CA ALA A 230 -2.40 16.05 6.16
C ALA A 230 -3.30 14.96 5.53
N THR A 231 -3.20 13.71 5.98
CA THR A 231 -4.08 12.61 5.53
C THR A 231 -5.52 12.86 5.96
N ARG A 232 -5.73 13.29 7.21
CA ARG A 232 -7.06 13.62 7.74
C ARG A 232 -7.71 14.78 7.00
N ASP A 233 -6.95 15.83 6.71
CA ASP A 233 -7.45 17.01 6.00
C ASP A 233 -7.84 16.67 4.57
N LEU A 234 -7.05 15.84 3.89
CA LEU A 234 -7.37 15.36 2.54
C LEU A 234 -8.59 14.44 2.53
N TYR A 235 -8.70 13.53 3.50
CA TYR A 235 -9.91 12.71 3.70
C TYR A 235 -11.14 13.58 3.88
N ASN A 236 -11.07 14.60 4.75
CA ASN A 236 -12.20 15.50 5.01
C ASN A 236 -12.60 16.30 3.76
N ARG A 237 -11.62 16.76 2.96
CA ARG A 237 -11.86 17.42 1.67
C ARG A 237 -12.59 16.47 0.71
N ALA A 238 -12.08 15.25 0.53
CA ALA A 238 -12.69 14.25 -0.34
C ALA A 238 -14.10 13.85 0.12
N ALA A 239 -14.31 13.69 1.43
CA ALA A 239 -15.60 13.34 2.02
C ALA A 239 -16.65 14.45 1.86
N LYS A 240 -16.24 15.71 1.97
CA LYS A 240 -17.08 16.86 1.63
C LYS A 240 -17.48 16.80 0.14
N GLY A 241 -16.55 16.38 -0.71
CA GLY A 241 -16.67 16.34 -2.15
C GLY A 241 -16.43 17.71 -2.79
N GLY A 242 -16.58 17.78 -4.11
CA GLY A 242 -16.31 18.98 -4.90
C GLY A 242 -15.53 18.62 -6.16
N ALA A 243 -14.90 19.61 -6.76
CA ALA A 243 -13.94 19.35 -7.84
C ALA A 243 -12.74 18.56 -7.30
N GLY A 244 -12.33 17.53 -8.06
CA GLY A 244 -11.07 16.84 -7.84
C GLY A 244 -9.87 17.69 -8.24
N ASP A 245 -8.68 17.15 -8.05
CA ASP A 245 -7.42 17.80 -8.38
C ASP A 245 -6.92 17.34 -9.76
N ASP A 246 -6.30 18.26 -10.51
CA ASP A 246 -5.51 17.89 -11.69
C ASP A 246 -4.19 17.26 -11.22
N VAL A 247 -4.02 15.97 -11.47
CA VAL A 247 -2.83 15.23 -11.04
C VAL A 247 -1.77 15.29 -12.13
N ARG A 248 -0.64 15.94 -11.81
CA ARG A 248 0.59 15.88 -12.63
C ARG A 248 1.11 14.44 -12.69
N GLY A 249 0.98 13.75 -11.55
CA GLY A 249 1.14 12.33 -11.35
C GLY A 249 2.54 11.78 -11.61
N GLY A 250 2.69 10.48 -11.41
CA GLY A 250 3.92 9.73 -11.69
C GLY A 250 4.77 9.39 -10.47
N ALA A 251 5.57 8.33 -10.63
CA ALA A 251 6.54 7.85 -9.64
C ALA A 251 7.94 8.35 -10.01
N PRO A 252 8.67 9.04 -9.11
CA PRO A 252 10.06 9.40 -9.38
C PRO A 252 10.94 8.15 -9.49
N GLU A 253 11.86 8.15 -10.45
CA GLU A 253 12.83 7.08 -10.69
C GLU A 253 13.91 7.10 -9.57
N ASN A 254 13.64 6.47 -8.42
CA ASN A 254 14.42 6.68 -7.19
C ASN A 254 15.18 5.44 -6.67
N CYS A 255 15.02 4.28 -7.30
CA CYS A 255 15.73 3.05 -6.93
C CYS A 255 17.12 2.88 -7.59
N VAL A 256 17.73 3.94 -8.10
CA VAL A 256 19.06 3.89 -8.77
C VAL A 256 20.15 3.40 -7.80
N ALA A 257 20.10 3.79 -6.53
CA ALA A 257 21.05 3.35 -5.51
C ALA A 257 20.86 1.86 -5.11
N ALA A 258 19.61 1.38 -5.03
CA ALA A 258 19.30 -0.01 -4.70
C ALA A 258 19.80 -0.99 -5.78
N LYS A 259 19.73 -0.60 -7.07
CA LYS A 259 20.31 -1.36 -8.18
C LYS A 259 21.82 -1.59 -8.03
N LYS A 260 22.57 -0.66 -7.41
CA LYS A 260 24.01 -0.83 -7.14
C LYS A 260 24.29 -1.83 -6.02
N LEU A 261 23.33 -2.08 -5.13
CA LEU A 261 23.44 -3.00 -4.00
C LEU A 261 22.92 -4.41 -4.31
N GLY A 262 22.56 -4.70 -5.57
CA GLY A 262 22.03 -6.02 -5.97
C GLY A 262 20.61 -6.32 -5.45
N LYS A 263 19.95 -5.38 -4.78
CA LYS A 263 18.52 -5.47 -4.44
C LYS A 263 17.70 -5.15 -5.68
N THR A 264 16.93 -6.13 -6.17
CA THR A 264 16.13 -5.99 -7.39
C THR A 264 14.66 -5.74 -7.09
N ARG A 265 14.19 -4.51 -7.34
CA ARG A 265 12.90 -4.30 -7.99
C ARG A 265 13.16 -4.09 -9.48
N VAL A 266 12.53 -4.91 -10.32
CA VAL A 266 12.35 -4.56 -11.73
C VAL A 266 11.42 -3.36 -11.71
N GLY A 267 11.94 -2.17 -12.07
CA GLY A 267 11.17 -0.93 -12.05
C GLY A 267 9.82 -1.09 -12.78
N PHE A 268 8.87 -0.19 -12.52
CA PHE A 268 7.57 -0.18 -13.18
C PHE A 268 7.73 -0.60 -14.65
N PRO A 269 7.19 -1.76 -15.07
CA PRO A 269 7.42 -2.21 -16.43
C PRO A 269 6.87 -1.12 -17.36
N LYS A 270 7.54 -0.82 -18.48
CA LYS A 270 7.01 0.17 -19.44
C LYS A 270 5.83 -0.44 -20.17
N VAL A 271 4.67 -0.52 -19.51
CA VAL A 271 3.43 -1.08 -20.07
C VAL A 271 2.39 0.03 -20.20
N PRO A 272 1.65 0.10 -21.31
CA PRO A 272 0.54 1.05 -21.45
C PRO A 272 -0.47 0.91 -20.30
N GLY A 273 -0.76 2.01 -19.59
CA GLY A 273 -1.67 2.07 -18.44
C GLY A 273 -1.00 2.12 -17.07
N LEU A 274 0.34 2.08 -16.98
CA LEU A 274 1.07 2.32 -15.73
C LEU A 274 1.29 3.82 -15.51
N PRO A 275 1.39 4.29 -14.25
CA PRO A 275 1.75 5.66 -13.95
C PRO A 275 3.06 6.05 -14.64
N LYS A 276 3.14 7.29 -15.13
CA LYS A 276 4.34 7.80 -15.79
C LYS A 276 5.53 7.71 -14.82
N VAL A 277 6.62 7.08 -15.23
CA VAL A 277 7.89 7.22 -14.51
C VAL A 277 8.48 8.57 -14.84
N ILE A 278 8.74 9.38 -13.82
CA ILE A 278 9.33 10.71 -13.98
C ILE A 278 10.79 10.62 -13.56
N LYS A 279 11.70 11.15 -14.38
CA LYS A 279 13.11 11.27 -13.97
C LYS A 279 13.16 12.19 -12.75
N GLY A 280 13.62 11.66 -11.63
CA GLY A 280 14.01 12.52 -10.50
C GLY A 280 15.21 13.36 -10.91
N ASP A 281 15.24 14.61 -10.48
CA ASP A 281 16.47 15.41 -10.50
C ASP A 281 17.47 14.87 -9.45
#